data_AF-A0A8J7F891-F1
#
_entry.id   AF-A0A8J7F891-F1
#
_cell.length_a   1.000
_cell.length_b   1.000
_cell.length_c   1.000
_cell.angle_alpha   90.00
_cell.angle_beta   90.00
_cell.angle_gamma   90.00
#
_symmetry.space_group_name_H-M   'P 1'
#
loop_
_entity.id
_entity.type
_entity.pdbx_description
1 polymer ?
#
loop_
_entity_poly.entity_id
_entity_poly.type
_entity_poly.pdbx_seq_one_letter_code
_entity_poly.pdbx_strand_id
1 'polypeptide(L)' 'MSSFTVKSNGDLKGDTDIWNNLKQAIAISSGFQRWQLEQVQSGSQIEQLGLDEQVQRYLRETLENLAY' A
#
# COMPACT_ATOMS: atom_id res chain seq x y z
N MET A 1 10.88 19.83 19.27
CA MET A 1 11.14 19.66 17.83
C MET A 1 11.76 18.28 17.65
N SER A 2 10.95 17.28 17.30
CA SER A 2 11.41 15.89 17.24
C SER A 2 12.17 15.69 15.93
N SER A 3 13.49 15.56 16.05
CA SER A 3 14.41 15.43 14.92
C SER A 3 14.25 14.05 14.27
N PHE A 4 13.93 14.03 12.99
CA PHE A 4 13.90 12.82 12.16
C PHE A 4 15.35 12.46 11.83
N THR A 5 15.93 11.58 12.64
CA THR A 5 17.23 10.98 12.35
C THR A 5 17.07 10.12 11.09
N VAL A 6 17.58 10.62 9.96
CA VAL A 6 17.79 9.84 8.73
C VAL A 6 18.80 8.74 9.05
N LYS A 7 18.32 7.50 9.17
CA LYS A 7 19.18 6.33 9.38
C LYS A 7 19.92 5.98 8.09
N SER A 8 21.21 5.70 8.25
CA SER A 8 22.21 5.53 7.20
C SER A 8 21.95 4.31 6.29
N ASN A 9 22.32 4.47 5.02
CA ASN A 9 22.15 3.60 3.83
C ASN A 9 22.42 2.07 3.92
N GLY A 10 22.72 1.47 5.08
CA GLY A 10 22.83 0.02 5.26
C GLY A 10 21.50 -0.70 5.49
N ASP A 11 20.49 0.01 6.02
CA ASP A 11 19.15 -0.51 6.35
C ASP A 11 18.18 -0.53 5.16
N LEU A 12 18.51 0.14 4.04
CA LEU A 12 17.60 0.30 2.89
C LEU A 12 17.16 -1.03 2.27
N LYS A 13 18.03 -2.05 2.30
CA LYS A 13 17.70 -3.38 1.76
C LYS A 13 16.70 -4.10 2.67
N GLY A 14 16.89 -4.01 3.98
CA GLY A 14 15.96 -4.53 4.98
C GLY A 14 14.60 -3.82 4.92
N ASP A 15 14.61 -2.49 4.82
CA ASP A 15 13.39 -1.69 4.67
C ASP A 15 12.65 -2.00 3.36
N THR A 16 13.38 -2.24 2.26
CA THR A 16 12.79 -2.66 0.98
C THR A 16 12.17 -4.06 1.09
N ASP A 17 12.86 -4.99 1.74
CA ASP A 17 12.35 -6.36 1.96
C ASP A 17 11.11 -6.34 2.86
N ILE A 18 11.10 -5.51 3.92
CA ILE A 18 9.93 -5.29 4.79
C ILE A 18 8.76 -4.71 4.00
N TRP A 19 9.01 -3.67 3.18
CA TRP A 19 7.98 -3.06 2.34
C TRP A 19 7.38 -4.06 1.34
N ASN A 20 8.22 -4.88 0.71
CA ASN A 20 7.77 -5.91 -0.23
C ASN A 20 6.90 -6.97 0.46
N ASN A 21 7.29 -7.45 1.63
CA ASN A 21 6.49 -8.39 2.41
C ASN A 21 5.15 -7.79 2.83
N LEU A 22 5.13 -6.52 3.27
CA LEU A 22 3.91 -5.82 3.64
C LEU A 22 2.95 -5.70 2.45
N LYS A 23 3.44 -5.28 1.28
CA LYS A 23 2.62 -5.20 0.06
C LYS A 23 2.01 -6.54 -0.29
N GLN A 24 2.78 -7.62 -0.22
CA GLN A 24 2.26 -8.97 -0.50
C GLN A 24 1.20 -9.38 0.52
N ALA A 25 1.42 -9.13 1.82
CA ALA A 25 0.44 -9.42 2.85
C ALA A 25 -0.88 -8.65 2.65
N ILE A 26 -0.79 -7.38 2.21
CA ILE A 26 -1.97 -6.59 1.84
C ILE A 26 -2.64 -7.18 0.59
N ALA A 27 -1.87 -7.54 -0.44
CA ALA A 27 -2.38 -8.09 -1.70
C ALA A 27 -3.21 -9.37 -1.51
N ILE A 28 -2.81 -10.22 -0.56
CA ILE A 28 -3.54 -11.46 -0.24
C ILE A 28 -4.67 -11.24 0.78
N SER A 29 -4.79 -10.05 1.35
CA SER A 29 -5.83 -9.76 2.34
C SER A 29 -7.21 -9.67 1.67
N SER A 30 -8.23 -10.18 2.35
CA SER A 30 -9.60 -10.17 1.84
C SER A 30 -10.15 -8.76 1.63
N GLY A 31 -9.68 -7.77 2.40
CA GLY A 31 -10.09 -6.37 2.25
C GLY A 31 -9.59 -5.77 0.95
N PHE A 32 -8.31 -5.96 0.64
CA PHE A 32 -7.71 -5.49 -0.60
C PHE A 32 -8.31 -6.14 -1.84
N GLN A 33 -8.52 -7.45 -1.81
CA GLN A 33 -9.13 -8.18 -2.95
C GLN A 33 -10.55 -7.70 -3.25
N ARG A 34 -11.36 -7.42 -2.22
CA ARG A 34 -12.71 -6.88 -2.39
C ARG A 34 -12.67 -5.48 -2.99
N TRP A 35 -11.85 -4.60 -2.42
CA TRP A 35 -11.66 -3.26 -2.92
C TRP A 35 -11.19 -3.25 -4.39
N GLN A 36 -10.26 -4.14 -4.76
CA GLN A 36 -9.80 -4.24 -6.15
C GLN A 36 -10.95 -4.60 -7.11
N LEU A 37 -11.82 -5.53 -6.72
CA LEU A 37 -13.01 -5.90 -7.51
C LEU A 37 -14.00 -4.72 -7.64
N GLU A 38 -14.24 -3.99 -6.55
CA GLU A 38 -15.10 -2.79 -6.55
C GLU A 38 -14.57 -1.71 -7.49
N GLN A 39 -13.24 -1.51 -7.52
CA GLN A 39 -12.58 -0.56 -8.41
C GLN A 39 -12.72 -0.95 -9.89
N VAL A 40 -12.52 -2.23 -10.22
CA VAL A 40 -12.73 -2.75 -11.57
C VAL A 40 -14.18 -2.56 -12.01
N GLN A 41 -15.14 -2.85 -11.13
CA GLN A 41 -16.58 -2.66 -11.40
C GLN A 41 -16.96 -1.20 -11.59
N SER A 42 -16.29 -0.28 -10.88
CA SER A 42 -16.48 1.17 -11.00
C SER A 42 -15.88 1.75 -12.28
N GLY A 43 -15.19 0.93 -13.09
CA GLY A 43 -14.50 1.35 -14.30
C GLY A 43 -13.11 1.95 -14.05
N SER A 44 -12.59 1.87 -12.83
CA SER A 44 -11.22 2.26 -12.52
C SER A 44 -10.26 1.26 -13.15
N GLN A 45 -9.29 1.72 -13.95
CA GLN A 45 -8.26 0.88 -14.57
C GLN A 45 -7.16 0.43 -13.58
N ILE A 46 -7.57 0.01 -12.38
CA ILE A 46 -6.64 -0.32 -11.29
C ILE A 46 -5.80 -1.55 -11.60
N GLU A 47 -6.32 -2.47 -12.41
CA GLU A 47 -5.59 -3.66 -12.88
C GLU A 47 -4.41 -3.31 -13.81
N GLN A 48 -4.40 -2.12 -14.40
CA GLN A 48 -3.28 -1.64 -15.22
C GLN A 48 -2.14 -1.06 -14.37
N LEU A 49 -2.40 -0.77 -13.09
CA LEU A 49 -1.42 -0.21 -12.17
C LEU A 49 -0.55 -1.32 -11.57
N GLY A 50 0.69 -0.97 -11.22
CA GLY A 50 1.56 -1.88 -10.49
C GLY A 50 1.04 -2.16 -9.06
N LEU A 51 1.47 -3.27 -8.46
CA LEU A 51 1.05 -3.64 -7.11
C LEU A 51 1.32 -2.53 -6.08
N ASP A 52 2.46 -1.83 -6.18
CA ASP A 52 2.77 -0.69 -5.32
C ASP A 52 1.70 0.41 -5.40
N GLU A 53 1.29 0.81 -6.60
CA GLU A 53 0.29 1.86 -6.79
C GLU A 53 -1.10 1.43 -6.31
N GLN A 54 -1.47 0.17 -6.57
CA GLN A 54 -2.73 -0.37 -6.07
C GLN A 54 -2.76 -0.37 -4.53
N VAL A 55 -1.68 -0.85 -3.89
CA VAL A 55 -1.55 -0.86 -2.43
C VAL A 55 -1.57 0.56 -1.85
N GLN A 56 -0.89 1.52 -2.48
CA GLN A 56 -0.90 2.92 -2.05
C GLN A 56 -2.30 3.55 -2.13
N ARG A 57 -3.04 3.29 -3.21
CA ARG A 57 -4.43 3.77 -3.35
C ARG A 57 -5.34 3.16 -2.31
N TYR A 58 -5.28 1.83 -2.13
CA TYR A 58 -6.06 1.14 -1.11
C TYR A 58 -5.80 1.70 0.28
N LEU A 59 -4.52 1.89 0.65
CA LEU A 59 -4.14 2.45 1.95
C LEU A 59 -4.63 3.88 2.12
N ARG A 60 -4.55 4.71 1.08
CA ARG A 60 -5.06 6.08 1.10
C ARG A 60 -6.56 6.09 1.38
N GLU A 61 -7.34 5.32 0.62
CA GLU A 61 -8.80 5.29 0.74
C GLU A 61 -9.25 4.68 2.10
N THR A 62 -8.57 3.64 2.56
CA THR A 62 -8.88 3.03 3.88
C THR A 62 -8.50 3.93 5.05
N LEU A 63 -7.44 4.73 4.93
CA LEU A 63 -7.06 5.70 5.97
C LEU A 63 -7.97 6.93 5.98
N GLU A 64 -8.45 7.39 4.83
CA GLU A 64 -9.44 8.48 4.73
C GLU A 64 -10.76 8.09 5.43
N ASN A 65 -11.17 6.83 5.36
CA ASN A 65 -12.37 6.32 6.03
C ASN A 65 -12.25 6.15 7.57
N LEU A 66 -11.03 6.20 8.13
CA LEU A 66 -10.80 6.09 9.58
C LEU A 66 -10.56 7.44 10.27
N ALA A 67 -10.51 8.55 9.51
CA ALA A 67 -10.25 9.89 10.02
C ALA A 67 -11.52 10.67 10.44
N TYR A 68 -12.68 10.02 10.44
CA TYR A 68 -13.97 10.54 10.92
C TYR A 68 -14.32 9.95 12.29
#